data_AF-A0A812MQ11-F1
#
_entry.id   AF-A0A812MQ11-F1
#
_cell.length_a   1.000
_cell.length_b   1.000
_cell.length_c   1.000
_cell.angle_alpha   90.00
_cell.angle_beta   90.00
_cell.angle_gamma   90.00
#
_symmetry.space_group_name_H-M   'P 1'
#
loop_
_entity.id
_entity.type
_entity.pdbx_description
1 polymer ?
#
loop_
_entity_poly.entity_id
_entity_poly.type
_entity_poly.pdbx_seq_one_letter_code
_entity_poly.pdbx_strand_id
1 'polypeptide(L)'
;MALPGIPDAVAPKYASCSDADLIQGVSLVVTVKDTCAQAEELLSHLATIFPKDMHVYYAYPAIRGCRHVDTQTIGSKLFTHFNEVAVGASDAPIAGFLKVQPMLKTKYAVLMHNDAYPMERDFACEMFRALEANPHYPIAAPQIYEAASDKIIVPHGHHQNLHVRPSPTSATGYRIDYDLSLHLLTQRKPEDFQEGPQVDFLEDHAFFARSDRYHELLDPSGSFTLEYMDMILNMRSRNTSAWYVPTARCIFDVDTNKITWEDVPYLVYKRSEQIGHQVRTYLTKKWGVEFVNTGIWNYVRYVMLADVVIKKESLPTDWKDQAAIFYSWFESVGFNRYNGQYLPDFIEEPAPGTVNVSRTMKWTLPTDVPEHRVPPKGAMDILPKLQRKKVGAIDISFKDPHLPIGVTQRSCDASMPLSYKECGLVVEDNGECKCFTYNVPFNLKTTLYLDKLMAWMKLPARAFMYGQMKYWSVPIAPEQMDFFCDRTQEDCSFQVSFSENAKVLQWSWFGDQEKQIFTPEGMAIGAAVALAVLCPILLPQLSKKKGDKFSAKKQN
;
A
#
# COMPACT_ATOMS: atom_id res chain seq x y z
N MET A 1 26.81 -20.07 -3.86
CA MET A 1 26.77 -18.66 -3.43
C MET A 1 25.31 -18.26 -3.37
N ALA A 2 24.77 -17.99 -2.18
CA ALA A 2 23.39 -17.56 -2.02
C ALA A 2 23.20 -16.16 -2.62
N LEU A 3 22.12 -15.93 -3.35
CA LEU A 3 21.76 -14.60 -3.85
C LEU A 3 21.62 -13.65 -2.64
N PRO A 4 22.17 -12.43 -2.69
CA PRO A 4 22.05 -11.48 -1.59
C PRO A 4 20.59 -11.02 -1.46
N GLY A 5 19.91 -11.38 -0.37
CA GLY A 5 18.59 -10.79 -0.09
C GLY A 5 17.65 -11.69 0.68
N ILE A 6 17.62 -13.01 0.41
CA ILE A 6 16.70 -13.92 1.10
C ILE A 6 17.16 -14.10 2.56
N PRO A 7 16.35 -13.73 3.55
CA PRO A 7 16.69 -13.97 4.95
C PRO A 7 16.88 -15.46 5.24
N ASP A 8 17.88 -15.82 6.03
CA ASP A 8 18.12 -17.22 6.42
C ASP A 8 16.88 -17.81 7.11
N ALA A 9 16.61 -19.08 6.86
CA ALA A 9 15.51 -19.78 7.53
C ALA A 9 15.77 -19.88 9.04
N VAL A 10 14.71 -19.66 9.82
CA VAL A 10 14.74 -19.72 11.28
C VAL A 10 14.19 -21.04 11.74
N ALA A 11 14.81 -21.64 12.75
CA ALA A 11 14.29 -22.85 13.35
C ALA A 11 12.94 -22.56 14.04
N PRO A 12 11.90 -23.38 13.80
CA PRO A 12 10.63 -23.30 14.53
C PRO A 12 10.87 -23.35 16.05
N LYS A 13 10.11 -22.54 16.81
CA LYS A 13 10.18 -22.52 18.28
C LYS A 13 9.23 -23.55 18.89
N TYR A 14 8.11 -23.83 18.23
CA TYR A 14 7.07 -24.70 18.74
C TYR A 14 7.16 -26.10 18.13
N ALA A 15 6.44 -27.05 18.75
CA ALA A 15 6.32 -28.39 18.19
C ALA A 15 5.55 -28.36 16.86
N SER A 16 6.07 -29.06 15.85
CA SER A 16 5.45 -29.20 14.54
C SER A 16 4.00 -29.67 14.63
N CYS A 17 3.18 -29.22 13.69
CA CYS A 17 1.78 -29.61 13.58
C CYS A 17 1.66 -30.72 12.56
N SER A 18 0.75 -31.66 12.81
CA SER A 18 0.34 -32.58 11.74
C SER A 18 -0.58 -31.84 10.76
N ASP A 19 -0.70 -32.31 9.52
CA ASP A 19 -1.70 -31.79 8.58
C ASP A 19 -3.11 -31.89 9.17
N ALA A 20 -3.41 -32.96 9.92
CA ALA A 20 -4.69 -33.14 10.60
C ALA A 20 -4.95 -32.06 11.66
N ASP A 21 -3.92 -31.63 12.41
CA ASP A 21 -4.03 -30.53 13.38
C ASP A 21 -4.45 -29.24 12.68
N LEU A 22 -3.82 -28.94 11.53
CA LEU A 22 -4.10 -27.73 10.75
C LEU A 22 -5.50 -27.79 10.11
N ILE A 23 -5.87 -28.91 9.48
CA ILE A 23 -7.18 -29.10 8.85
C ILE A 23 -8.31 -28.94 9.87
N GLN A 24 -8.16 -29.48 11.08
CA GLN A 24 -9.18 -29.38 12.12
C GLN A 24 -9.21 -28.01 12.80
N GLY A 25 -8.04 -27.38 12.99
CA GLY A 25 -7.88 -26.19 13.82
C GLY A 25 -7.95 -24.85 13.09
N VAL A 26 -7.67 -24.83 11.78
CA VAL A 26 -7.36 -23.59 11.04
C VAL A 26 -8.03 -23.55 9.66
N SER A 27 -8.65 -22.42 9.33
CA SER A 27 -9.07 -22.09 7.95
C SER A 27 -8.15 -21.03 7.35
N LEU A 28 -7.98 -21.04 6.04
CA LEU A 28 -7.25 -20.00 5.31
C LEU A 28 -8.24 -19.05 4.66
N VAL A 29 -8.12 -17.75 4.93
CA VAL A 29 -8.93 -16.71 4.30
C VAL A 29 -8.00 -15.73 3.59
N VAL A 30 -8.11 -15.70 2.28
CA VAL A 30 -7.37 -14.78 1.41
C VAL A 30 -8.33 -13.69 0.95
N THR A 31 -7.91 -12.43 1.00
CA THR A 31 -8.64 -11.30 0.43
C THR A 31 -7.79 -10.56 -0.60
N VAL A 32 -8.40 -10.07 -1.66
CA VAL A 32 -7.76 -9.15 -2.59
C VAL A 32 -7.43 -7.84 -1.88
N LYS A 33 -6.17 -7.39 -1.91
CA LYS A 33 -5.77 -6.09 -1.36
C LYS A 33 -5.63 -5.02 -2.41
N ASP A 34 -4.71 -5.15 -3.36
CA ASP A 34 -4.41 -4.09 -4.35
C ASP A 34 -4.54 -4.59 -5.79
N THR A 35 -4.18 -5.84 -6.03
CA THR A 35 -4.19 -6.51 -7.34
C THR A 35 -5.10 -7.74 -7.25
N CYS A 36 -5.78 -8.10 -8.33
CA CYS A 36 -6.58 -9.30 -8.48
C CYS A 36 -5.84 -10.39 -9.28
N ALA A 37 -4.97 -10.00 -10.22
CA ALA A 37 -4.33 -10.92 -11.17
C ALA A 37 -3.29 -11.87 -10.56
N GLN A 38 -2.77 -11.54 -9.37
CA GLN A 38 -1.81 -12.40 -8.66
C GLN A 38 -2.42 -13.69 -8.08
N ALA A 39 -3.74 -13.90 -8.23
CA ALA A 39 -4.44 -15.03 -7.62
C ALA A 39 -3.85 -16.40 -7.98
N GLU A 40 -3.49 -16.65 -9.25
CA GLU A 40 -2.98 -17.96 -9.67
C GLU A 40 -1.64 -18.31 -9.02
N GLU A 41 -0.71 -17.37 -9.08
CA GLU A 41 0.63 -17.53 -8.51
C GLU A 41 0.54 -17.75 -7.00
N LEU A 42 -0.25 -16.91 -6.31
CA LEU A 42 -0.44 -17.03 -4.87
C LEU A 42 -1.08 -18.36 -4.50
N LEU A 43 -2.21 -18.73 -5.10
CA LEU A 43 -2.92 -19.96 -4.75
C LEU A 43 -2.03 -21.20 -4.98
N SER A 44 -1.25 -21.18 -6.07
CA SER A 44 -0.26 -22.23 -6.35
C SER A 44 0.82 -22.29 -5.28
N HIS A 45 1.33 -21.14 -4.84
CA HIS A 45 2.30 -21.05 -3.73
C HIS A 45 1.70 -21.59 -2.42
N LEU A 46 0.50 -21.15 -2.07
CA LEU A 46 -0.21 -21.59 -0.86
C LEU A 46 -0.43 -23.10 -0.87
N ALA A 47 -0.70 -23.72 -2.01
CA ALA A 47 -0.86 -25.17 -2.12
C ALA A 47 0.43 -25.97 -1.83
N THR A 48 1.60 -25.31 -1.86
CA THR A 48 2.87 -25.94 -1.46
C THR A 48 3.13 -25.85 0.06
N ILE A 49 2.41 -24.97 0.75
CA ILE A 49 2.55 -24.62 2.16
C ILE A 49 1.45 -25.29 2.99
N PHE A 50 0.21 -25.24 2.52
CA PHE A 50 -0.97 -25.66 3.26
C PHE A 50 -1.51 -27.04 2.80
N PRO A 51 -2.12 -27.81 3.71
CA PRO A 51 -2.74 -29.09 3.34
C PRO A 51 -3.86 -28.92 2.31
N LYS A 52 -3.96 -29.87 1.38
CA LYS A 52 -4.98 -29.86 0.31
C LYS A 52 -6.42 -29.84 0.84
N ASP A 53 -6.67 -30.50 1.95
CA ASP A 53 -8.01 -30.61 2.56
C ASP A 53 -8.31 -29.48 3.56
N MET A 54 -7.46 -28.46 3.64
CA MET A 54 -7.75 -27.27 4.42
C MET A 54 -8.91 -26.48 3.81
N HIS A 55 -9.77 -25.89 4.63
CA HIS A 55 -10.79 -24.95 4.16
C HIS A 55 -10.14 -23.64 3.72
N VAL A 56 -10.27 -23.32 2.44
CA VAL A 56 -9.74 -22.09 1.84
C VAL A 56 -10.88 -21.23 1.34
N TYR A 57 -10.90 -19.96 1.77
CA TYR A 57 -11.84 -18.95 1.31
C TYR A 57 -11.06 -17.86 0.59
N TYR A 58 -11.46 -17.54 -0.65
CA TYR A 58 -10.86 -16.46 -1.42
C TYR A 58 -11.90 -15.39 -1.67
N ALA A 59 -11.74 -14.23 -1.02
CA ALA A 59 -12.66 -13.12 -1.11
C ALA A 59 -12.14 -12.03 -2.04
N TYR A 60 -12.96 -11.62 -3.01
CA TYR A 60 -12.58 -10.67 -4.06
C TYR A 60 -13.64 -9.57 -4.24
N PRO A 61 -13.25 -8.34 -4.60
CA PRO A 61 -14.21 -7.28 -4.93
C PRO A 61 -14.90 -7.59 -6.24
N ALA A 62 -16.24 -7.55 -6.26
CA ALA A 62 -17.05 -7.81 -7.45
C ALA A 62 -17.03 -6.64 -8.47
N ILE A 63 -15.85 -6.08 -8.74
CA ILE A 63 -15.60 -4.99 -9.69
C ILE A 63 -15.17 -5.55 -11.05
N ARG A 64 -15.51 -4.86 -12.16
CA ARG A 64 -15.32 -5.32 -13.55
C ARG A 64 -13.95 -5.95 -13.89
N GLY A 65 -12.81 -5.46 -13.41
CA GLY A 65 -11.51 -6.11 -13.67
C GLY A 65 -11.33 -7.46 -12.94
N CYS A 66 -11.58 -7.46 -11.63
CA CYS A 66 -11.31 -8.64 -10.77
C CYS A 66 -12.21 -9.84 -11.07
N ARG A 67 -13.39 -9.63 -11.65
CA ARG A 67 -14.30 -10.72 -12.07
C ARG A 67 -13.76 -11.56 -13.23
N HIS A 68 -12.77 -11.06 -13.98
CA HIS A 68 -12.14 -11.82 -15.06
C HIS A 68 -11.08 -12.82 -14.57
N VAL A 69 -10.69 -12.73 -13.30
CA VAL A 69 -9.74 -13.67 -12.69
C VAL A 69 -10.50 -14.91 -12.22
N ASP A 70 -10.28 -16.05 -12.87
CA ASP A 70 -10.97 -17.32 -12.59
C ASP A 70 -10.45 -18.03 -11.33
N THR A 71 -10.61 -17.40 -10.17
CA THR A 71 -10.06 -17.92 -8.91
C THR A 71 -10.75 -19.20 -8.46
N GLN A 72 -12.05 -19.36 -8.75
CA GLN A 72 -12.79 -20.58 -8.43
C GLN A 72 -12.20 -21.81 -9.13
N THR A 73 -11.90 -21.75 -10.43
CA THR A 73 -11.33 -22.90 -11.14
C THR A 73 -9.90 -23.19 -10.69
N ILE A 74 -9.09 -22.16 -10.49
CA ILE A 74 -7.71 -22.31 -10.00
C ILE A 74 -7.72 -22.95 -8.60
N GLY A 75 -8.46 -22.35 -7.67
CA GLY A 75 -8.52 -22.78 -6.28
C GLY A 75 -9.06 -24.19 -6.11
N SER A 76 -10.11 -24.56 -6.84
CA SER A 76 -10.71 -25.90 -6.77
C SER A 76 -9.80 -27.02 -7.31
N LYS A 77 -8.81 -26.69 -8.16
CA LYS A 77 -7.79 -27.65 -8.58
C LYS A 77 -6.76 -27.91 -7.49
N LEU A 78 -6.48 -26.90 -6.66
CA LEU A 78 -5.42 -26.89 -5.67
C LEU A 78 -5.87 -27.35 -4.28
N PHE A 79 -7.12 -27.04 -3.90
CA PHE A 79 -7.69 -27.35 -2.59
C PHE A 79 -9.03 -28.07 -2.72
N THR A 80 -9.25 -29.08 -1.88
CA THR A 80 -10.50 -29.87 -1.86
C THR A 80 -11.69 -29.02 -1.37
N HIS A 81 -11.43 -28.04 -0.50
CA HIS A 81 -12.45 -27.21 0.14
C HIS A 81 -12.24 -25.72 -0.15
N PHE A 82 -12.25 -25.37 -1.43
CA PHE A 82 -12.13 -23.99 -1.90
C PHE A 82 -13.50 -23.32 -2.06
N ASN A 83 -13.64 -22.10 -1.52
CA ASN A 83 -14.83 -21.27 -1.67
C ASN A 83 -14.45 -19.86 -2.11
N GLU A 84 -14.90 -19.45 -3.28
CA GLU A 84 -14.82 -18.06 -3.72
C GLU A 84 -15.96 -17.22 -3.09
N VAL A 85 -15.65 -16.01 -2.62
CA VAL A 85 -16.59 -15.13 -1.92
C VAL A 85 -16.51 -13.70 -2.47
N ALA A 86 -17.46 -13.32 -3.31
CA ALA A 86 -17.57 -11.94 -3.80
C ALA A 86 -17.93 -10.96 -2.67
N VAL A 87 -17.23 -9.83 -2.53
CA VAL A 87 -17.64 -8.65 -1.75
C VAL A 87 -18.11 -7.52 -2.68
N GLY A 88 -18.66 -6.44 -2.14
CA GLY A 88 -19.10 -5.29 -2.95
C GLY A 88 -17.94 -4.68 -3.75
N ALA A 89 -18.24 -4.10 -4.91
CA ALA A 89 -17.24 -3.51 -5.80
C ALA A 89 -16.45 -2.36 -5.15
N SER A 90 -17.09 -1.67 -4.20
CA SER A 90 -16.53 -0.55 -3.43
C SER A 90 -15.99 -0.95 -2.05
N ASP A 91 -16.07 -2.23 -1.68
CA ASP A 91 -15.70 -2.71 -0.35
C ASP A 91 -14.18 -2.74 -0.15
N ALA A 92 -13.76 -2.45 1.07
CA ALA A 92 -12.39 -2.61 1.53
C ALA A 92 -11.99 -4.10 1.59
N PRO A 93 -10.68 -4.43 1.44
CA PRO A 93 -10.18 -5.82 1.57
C PRO A 93 -10.63 -6.52 2.87
N ILE A 94 -10.61 -5.80 3.99
CA ILE A 94 -11.02 -6.30 5.32
C ILE A 94 -12.51 -6.73 5.36
N ALA A 95 -13.36 -6.19 4.49
CA ALA A 95 -14.75 -6.63 4.39
C ALA A 95 -14.85 -8.11 4.00
N GLY A 96 -13.89 -8.63 3.22
CA GLY A 96 -13.83 -10.05 2.87
C GLY A 96 -13.59 -10.95 4.08
N PHE A 97 -12.65 -10.59 4.98
CA PHE A 97 -12.42 -11.33 6.22
C PHE A 97 -13.68 -11.40 7.08
N LEU A 98 -14.42 -10.28 7.17
CA LEU A 98 -15.66 -10.19 7.94
C LEU A 98 -16.82 -10.96 7.28
N LYS A 99 -16.91 -10.94 5.95
CA LYS A 99 -17.92 -11.69 5.20
C LYS A 99 -17.72 -13.19 5.33
N VAL A 100 -16.47 -13.65 5.36
CA VAL A 100 -16.11 -15.07 5.51
C VAL A 100 -16.28 -15.55 6.95
N GLN A 101 -16.08 -14.70 7.96
CA GLN A 101 -16.13 -15.07 9.37
C GLN A 101 -17.29 -16.01 9.77
N PRO A 102 -18.58 -15.72 9.45
CA PRO A 102 -19.69 -16.58 9.85
C PRO A 102 -19.67 -17.96 9.19
N MET A 103 -18.87 -18.17 8.14
CA MET A 103 -18.70 -19.45 7.45
C MET A 103 -17.63 -20.34 8.10
N LEU A 104 -16.76 -19.76 8.93
CA LEU A 104 -15.65 -20.46 9.55
C LEU A 104 -16.13 -21.45 10.62
N LYS A 105 -15.68 -22.70 10.51
CA LYS A 105 -15.97 -23.77 11.49
C LYS A 105 -14.76 -24.07 12.39
N THR A 106 -13.60 -23.52 12.07
CA THR A 106 -12.34 -23.74 12.77
C THR A 106 -12.13 -22.68 13.85
N LYS A 107 -11.43 -23.06 14.94
CA LYS A 107 -11.15 -22.18 16.07
C LYS A 107 -10.32 -20.95 15.66
N TYR A 108 -9.44 -21.13 14.67
CA TYR A 108 -8.59 -20.08 14.16
C TYR A 108 -8.70 -19.94 12.63
N ALA A 109 -8.23 -18.80 12.15
CA ALA A 109 -8.02 -18.54 10.75
C ALA A 109 -6.68 -17.85 10.50
N VAL A 110 -6.02 -18.23 9.42
CA VAL A 110 -4.99 -17.42 8.78
C VAL A 110 -5.71 -16.39 7.92
N LEU A 111 -5.56 -15.11 8.22
CA LEU A 111 -6.11 -13.99 7.46
C LEU A 111 -4.98 -13.34 6.66
N MET A 112 -5.09 -13.38 5.34
CA MET A 112 -4.04 -12.91 4.44
C MET A 112 -4.60 -12.10 3.29
N HIS A 113 -3.80 -11.16 2.83
CA HIS A 113 -4.00 -10.50 1.56
C HIS A 113 -3.33 -11.29 0.44
N ASN A 114 -3.79 -11.08 -0.79
CA ASN A 114 -3.31 -11.84 -1.93
C ASN A 114 -1.91 -11.43 -2.44
N ASP A 115 -1.30 -10.46 -1.77
CA ASP A 115 0.07 -9.98 -1.94
C ASP A 115 1.03 -10.59 -0.90
N ALA A 116 0.55 -11.50 -0.05
CA ALA A 116 1.30 -12.07 1.07
C ALA A 116 1.65 -13.55 0.85
N TYR A 117 2.95 -13.87 0.84
CA TYR A 117 3.51 -15.18 0.53
C TYR A 117 4.26 -15.75 1.75
N PRO A 118 3.71 -16.78 2.44
CA PRO A 118 4.42 -17.44 3.53
C PRO A 118 5.74 -18.04 3.06
N MET A 119 6.79 -17.94 3.88
CA MET A 119 8.11 -18.44 3.48
C MET A 119 8.35 -19.90 3.88
N GLU A 120 7.69 -20.39 4.94
CA GLU A 120 7.85 -21.73 5.49
C GLU A 120 6.55 -22.53 5.46
N ARG A 121 6.67 -23.87 5.38
CA ARG A 121 5.54 -24.79 5.62
C ARG A 121 4.98 -24.67 7.04
N ASP A 122 5.84 -24.41 8.03
CA ASP A 122 5.44 -24.28 9.42
C ASP A 122 4.79 -22.92 9.76
N PHE A 123 4.65 -22.02 8.79
CA PHE A 123 4.13 -20.66 8.99
C PHE A 123 2.86 -20.61 9.85
N ALA A 124 1.83 -21.37 9.47
CA ALA A 124 0.57 -21.41 10.22
C ALA A 124 0.68 -22.23 11.51
N CYS A 125 1.55 -23.24 11.54
CA CYS A 125 1.74 -24.05 12.74
C CYS A 125 2.36 -23.22 13.88
N GLU A 126 3.43 -22.46 13.59
CA GLU A 126 4.10 -21.62 14.57
C GLU A 126 3.12 -20.61 15.19
N MET A 127 2.32 -19.93 14.37
CA MET A 127 1.30 -19.00 14.86
C MET A 127 0.16 -19.69 15.62
N PHE A 128 -0.28 -20.86 15.17
CA PHE A 128 -1.29 -21.66 15.86
C PHE A 128 -0.83 -22.09 17.25
N ARG A 129 0.38 -22.65 17.36
CA ARG A 129 0.97 -23.08 18.64
C ARG A 129 1.26 -21.88 19.55
N ALA A 130 1.69 -20.75 18.99
CA ALA A 130 1.90 -19.53 19.76
C ALA A 130 0.62 -19.02 20.41
N LEU A 131 -0.53 -19.02 19.71
CA LEU A 131 -1.80 -18.64 20.31
C LEU A 131 -2.36 -19.68 21.28
N GLU A 132 -2.15 -20.97 21.04
CA GLU A 132 -2.50 -22.01 22.03
C GLU A 132 -1.70 -21.83 23.32
N ALA A 133 -0.42 -21.47 23.23
CA ALA A 133 0.42 -21.15 24.39
C ALA A 133 0.07 -19.82 25.06
N ASN A 134 -0.50 -18.87 24.31
CA ASN A 134 -0.83 -17.52 24.78
C ASN A 134 -2.30 -17.15 24.46
N PRO A 135 -3.29 -17.87 25.02
CA PRO A 135 -4.70 -17.80 24.60
C PRO A 135 -5.42 -16.48 24.93
N HIS A 136 -4.77 -15.58 25.68
CA HIS A 136 -5.27 -14.25 26.02
C HIS A 136 -5.15 -13.25 24.86
N TYR A 137 -4.32 -13.54 23.86
CA TYR A 137 -4.18 -12.71 22.67
C TYR A 137 -5.14 -13.17 21.57
N PRO A 138 -5.83 -12.23 20.90
CA PRO A 138 -6.77 -12.57 19.83
C PRO A 138 -6.07 -12.86 18.48
N ILE A 139 -4.84 -12.36 18.32
CA ILE A 139 -4.08 -12.36 17.07
C ILE A 139 -2.63 -12.77 17.34
N ALA A 140 -2.07 -13.60 16.47
CA ALA A 140 -0.63 -13.76 16.29
C ALA A 140 -0.17 -13.09 14.99
N ALA A 141 0.94 -12.36 15.05
CA ALA A 141 1.48 -11.59 13.92
C ALA A 141 2.82 -12.18 13.47
N PRO A 142 3.01 -12.48 12.17
CA PRO A 142 4.28 -12.97 11.63
C PRO A 142 5.30 -11.83 11.47
N GLN A 143 6.56 -12.19 11.19
CA GLN A 143 7.52 -11.26 10.62
C GLN A 143 7.25 -11.07 9.13
N ILE A 144 7.04 -9.82 8.71
CA ILE A 144 6.80 -9.47 7.31
C ILE A 144 8.05 -8.86 6.67
N TYR A 145 8.33 -9.27 5.45
CA TYR A 145 9.36 -8.72 4.58
C TYR A 145 8.72 -8.12 3.34
N GLU A 146 9.32 -7.09 2.75
CA GLU A 146 8.92 -6.51 1.48
C GLU A 146 9.85 -7.04 0.38
N ALA A 147 9.27 -7.43 -0.77
CA ALA A 147 10.01 -7.78 -1.98
C ALA A 147 9.52 -6.93 -3.16
N ALA A 148 10.43 -6.21 -3.82
CA ALA A 148 10.13 -5.45 -5.02
C ALA A 148 10.56 -6.22 -6.30
N SER A 149 10.34 -5.62 -7.47
CA SER A 149 10.71 -6.19 -8.77
C SER A 149 12.21 -6.51 -8.92
N ASP A 150 13.08 -5.83 -8.17
CA ASP A 150 14.52 -6.12 -8.12
C ASP A 150 14.88 -7.38 -7.29
N LYS A 151 13.86 -8.01 -6.70
CA LYS A 151 13.93 -9.21 -5.84
C LYS A 151 14.79 -9.02 -4.60
N ILE A 152 15.08 -7.77 -4.21
CA ILE A 152 15.71 -7.48 -2.93
C ILE A 152 14.63 -7.61 -1.85
N ILE A 153 14.91 -8.44 -0.85
CA ILE A 153 14.04 -8.64 0.30
C ILE A 153 14.56 -7.83 1.48
N VAL A 154 13.69 -7.01 2.08
CA VAL A 154 13.99 -6.17 3.25
C VAL A 154 12.88 -6.33 4.29
N PRO A 155 13.13 -6.10 5.59
CA PRO A 155 12.04 -6.12 6.57
C PRO A 155 11.00 -5.07 6.22
N HIS A 156 9.73 -5.46 6.36
CA HIS A 156 8.63 -4.53 6.24
C HIS A 156 8.68 -3.49 7.34
N GLY A 157 8.32 -2.25 7.02
CA GLY A 157 8.61 -1.16 7.93
C GLY A 157 7.76 -1.12 9.19
N HIS A 158 8.39 -1.33 10.34
CA HIS A 158 7.75 -1.37 11.66
C HIS A 158 7.59 0.01 12.31
N HIS A 159 6.40 0.24 12.89
CA HIS A 159 6.13 1.40 13.74
C HIS A 159 6.45 1.07 15.19
N GLN A 160 6.95 2.06 15.93
CA GLN A 160 7.16 1.98 17.37
C GLN A 160 6.70 3.27 18.03
N ASN A 161 6.52 3.24 19.35
CA ASN A 161 6.18 4.42 20.13
C ASN A 161 4.92 5.09 19.56
N LEU A 162 3.80 4.35 19.44
CA LEU A 162 2.53 4.94 19.02
C LEU A 162 1.99 5.83 20.14
N HIS A 163 1.75 7.11 19.86
CA HIS A 163 1.42 8.11 20.88
C HIS A 163 0.51 9.23 20.34
N VAL A 164 0.03 10.08 21.24
CA VAL A 164 -0.69 11.32 20.88
C VAL A 164 0.12 12.55 21.26
N ARG A 165 -0.03 13.62 20.47
CA ARG A 165 0.66 14.90 20.67
C ARG A 165 -0.30 16.07 20.49
N PRO A 166 -0.08 17.21 21.18
CA PRO A 166 -0.78 18.44 20.85
C PRO A 166 -0.59 18.81 19.37
N SER A 167 -1.69 19.16 18.70
CA SER A 167 -1.72 19.60 17.32
C SER A 167 -2.51 20.91 17.22
N PRO A 168 -1.84 22.07 17.01
CA PRO A 168 -2.53 23.36 16.96
C PRO A 168 -3.45 23.50 15.74
N THR A 169 -3.29 22.63 14.73
CA THR A 169 -4.13 22.57 13.53
C THR A 169 -5.29 21.58 13.66
N SER A 170 -5.30 20.75 14.70
CA SER A 170 -6.36 19.76 14.93
C SER A 170 -7.57 20.40 15.59
N ALA A 171 -8.77 20.11 15.07
CA ALA A 171 -10.02 20.44 15.76
C ALA A 171 -10.17 19.71 17.11
N THR A 172 -9.54 18.55 17.28
CA THR A 172 -9.56 17.79 18.54
C THR A 172 -8.45 18.21 19.51
N GLY A 173 -7.56 19.11 19.09
CA GLY A 173 -6.39 19.57 19.85
C GLY A 173 -5.23 18.57 19.91
N TYR A 174 -5.44 17.32 19.49
CA TYR A 174 -4.42 16.27 19.49
C TYR A 174 -4.37 15.55 18.14
N ARG A 175 -3.21 14.98 17.82
CA ARG A 175 -3.01 14.06 16.69
C ARG A 175 -2.29 12.80 17.13
N ILE A 176 -2.54 11.71 16.41
CA ILE A 176 -1.79 10.47 16.54
C ILE A 176 -0.48 10.54 15.76
N ASP A 177 0.58 9.92 16.29
CA ASP A 177 1.90 9.88 15.68
C ASP A 177 2.66 8.62 16.11
N TYR A 178 3.67 8.23 15.35
CA TYR A 178 4.52 7.07 15.62
C TYR A 178 5.93 7.28 15.06
N ASP A 179 6.90 6.58 15.65
CA ASP A 179 8.27 6.59 15.16
C ASP A 179 8.49 5.43 14.17
N LEU A 180 9.28 5.68 13.13
CA LEU A 180 9.84 4.60 12.31
C LEU A 180 11.11 4.06 12.99
N SER A 181 11.15 2.77 13.25
CA SER A 181 12.33 2.14 13.84
C SER A 181 13.39 1.84 12.79
N LEU A 182 14.39 2.71 12.63
CA LEU A 182 15.55 2.44 11.76
C LEU A 182 16.29 1.16 12.17
N HIS A 183 16.27 0.81 13.46
CA HIS A 183 16.83 -0.45 13.95
C HIS A 183 16.09 -1.66 13.37
N LEU A 184 14.76 -1.74 13.55
CA LEU A 184 13.95 -2.85 13.04
C LEU A 184 13.92 -2.89 11.50
N LEU A 185 13.99 -1.72 10.86
CA LEU A 185 14.11 -1.59 9.40
C LEU A 185 15.42 -2.13 8.83
N THR A 186 16.48 -2.24 9.63
CA THR A 186 17.81 -2.64 9.17
C THR A 186 18.26 -4.02 9.66
N GLN A 187 17.58 -4.58 10.68
CA GLN A 187 17.65 -5.99 11.03
C GLN A 187 17.24 -6.85 9.83
N ARG A 188 17.66 -8.11 9.78
CA ARG A 188 17.43 -8.92 8.57
C ARG A 188 16.89 -10.29 8.88
N LYS A 189 17.12 -10.79 10.09
CA LYS A 189 16.73 -12.15 10.46
C LYS A 189 15.74 -12.10 11.61
N PRO A 190 14.77 -13.02 11.67
CA PRO A 190 13.81 -13.02 12.76
C PRO A 190 14.42 -13.25 14.15
N GLU A 191 15.61 -13.86 14.27
CA GLU A 191 16.30 -13.96 15.57
C GLU A 191 16.77 -12.60 16.10
N ASP A 192 16.84 -11.59 15.22
CA ASP A 192 17.07 -10.20 15.62
C ASP A 192 15.83 -9.62 16.35
N PHE A 193 14.68 -10.29 16.26
CA PHE A 193 13.41 -9.87 16.84
C PHE A 193 12.98 -10.84 17.96
N GLN A 194 12.44 -10.25 19.03
CA GLN A 194 11.99 -11.02 20.18
C GLN A 194 10.50 -11.34 20.05
N GLU A 195 10.15 -12.63 20.14
CA GLU A 195 8.75 -13.05 20.27
C GLU A 195 8.12 -12.48 21.55
N GLY A 196 6.91 -11.95 21.44
CA GLY A 196 6.21 -11.40 22.59
C GLY A 196 5.05 -10.48 22.21
N PRO A 197 4.49 -9.74 23.19
CA PRO A 197 3.40 -8.80 22.94
C PRO A 197 3.85 -7.67 22.01
N GLN A 198 3.13 -7.46 20.91
CA GLN A 198 3.35 -6.35 19.99
C GLN A 198 2.23 -5.32 20.14
N VAL A 199 2.56 -4.21 20.79
CA VAL A 199 1.58 -3.20 21.18
C VAL A 199 1.51 -2.02 20.22
N ASP A 200 2.53 -1.75 19.42
CA ASP A 200 2.64 -0.54 18.60
C ASP A 200 2.28 -0.74 17.12
N PHE A 201 2.23 -1.99 16.64
CA PHE A 201 2.10 -2.26 15.21
C PHE A 201 1.39 -3.60 14.99
N LEU A 202 0.62 -3.72 13.91
CA LEU A 202 0.14 -4.98 13.35
C LEU A 202 -0.11 -4.71 11.88
N GLU A 203 0.68 -5.31 11.01
CA GLU A 203 0.50 -5.19 9.58
C GLU A 203 -0.64 -6.09 9.10
N ASP A 204 -1.49 -5.62 8.19
CA ASP A 204 -2.71 -6.32 7.79
C ASP A 204 -2.50 -7.33 6.66
N HIS A 205 -1.32 -7.34 6.01
CA HIS A 205 -0.96 -8.28 4.94
C HIS A 205 -1.10 -9.76 5.31
N ALA A 206 -0.68 -10.15 6.50
CA ALA A 206 -0.85 -11.51 6.99
C ALA A 206 -0.86 -11.56 8.51
N PHE A 207 -1.85 -12.22 9.09
CA PHE A 207 -1.89 -12.50 10.52
C PHE A 207 -2.78 -13.70 10.82
N PHE A 208 -2.61 -14.29 11.99
CA PHE A 208 -3.38 -15.43 12.46
C PHE A 208 -4.31 -14.99 13.57
N ALA A 209 -5.58 -15.34 13.51
CA ALA A 209 -6.58 -14.83 14.42
C ALA A 209 -7.53 -15.90 14.94
N ARG A 210 -8.07 -15.64 16.14
CA ARG A 210 -9.23 -16.36 16.65
C ARG A 210 -10.47 -16.03 15.82
N SER A 211 -11.09 -17.05 15.21
CA SER A 211 -12.23 -16.86 14.32
C SER A 211 -13.42 -16.17 15.01
N ASP A 212 -13.58 -16.39 16.32
CA ASP A 212 -14.65 -15.79 17.13
C ASP A 212 -14.39 -14.34 17.54
N ARG A 213 -13.19 -13.79 17.34
CA ARG A 213 -12.78 -12.50 17.93
C ARG A 213 -12.40 -11.41 16.96
N TYR A 214 -11.89 -11.75 15.77
CA TYR A 214 -11.29 -10.72 14.90
C TYR A 214 -12.29 -9.67 14.42
N HIS A 215 -13.59 -9.98 14.37
CA HIS A 215 -14.62 -9.01 13.99
C HIS A 215 -14.68 -7.76 14.87
N GLU A 216 -14.28 -7.87 16.14
CA GLU A 216 -14.22 -6.74 17.07
C GLU A 216 -13.02 -5.82 16.80
N LEU A 217 -12.04 -6.31 16.04
CA LEU A 217 -10.73 -5.67 15.81
C LEU A 217 -10.61 -5.07 14.42
N LEU A 218 -11.34 -5.63 13.45
CA LEU A 218 -11.32 -5.21 12.05
C LEU A 218 -12.51 -4.31 11.73
N ASP A 219 -12.25 -3.16 11.12
CA ASP A 219 -13.28 -2.17 10.76
C ASP A 219 -13.17 -1.79 9.26
N PRO A 220 -14.11 -2.23 8.41
CA PRO A 220 -14.01 -2.01 6.97
C PRO A 220 -14.07 -0.51 6.60
N SER A 221 -14.75 0.32 7.39
CA SER A 221 -14.82 1.77 7.15
C SER A 221 -13.49 2.47 7.46
N GLY A 222 -12.64 1.86 8.28
CA GLY A 222 -11.29 2.31 8.60
C GLY A 222 -10.20 1.72 7.69
N SER A 223 -10.57 0.96 6.65
CA SER A 223 -9.64 0.06 5.96
C SER A 223 -9.45 0.39 4.48
N PHE A 224 -8.36 1.07 4.14
CA PHE A 224 -7.91 1.38 2.76
C PHE A 224 -6.46 1.89 2.70
N THR A 225 -5.89 2.32 3.83
CA THR A 225 -4.65 3.08 3.91
C THR A 225 -4.10 3.24 5.35
N LEU A 226 -4.92 3.04 6.41
CA LEU A 226 -4.55 3.23 7.83
C LEU A 226 -5.12 2.15 8.77
N GLU A 227 -5.59 1.04 8.21
CA GLU A 227 -6.17 -0.11 8.90
C GLU A 227 -5.27 -0.65 10.01
N TYR A 228 -3.97 -0.75 9.76
CA TYR A 228 -2.97 -1.20 10.74
C TYR A 228 -3.00 -0.36 12.04
N MET A 229 -3.29 0.95 11.93
CA MET A 229 -3.44 1.83 13.09
C MET A 229 -4.78 1.59 13.80
N ASP A 230 -5.87 1.43 13.05
CA ASP A 230 -7.17 1.17 13.65
C ASP A 230 -7.19 -0.16 14.39
N MET A 231 -6.59 -1.21 13.82
CA MET A 231 -6.48 -2.55 14.40
C MET A 231 -5.75 -2.52 15.75
N ILE A 232 -4.60 -1.84 15.84
CA ILE A 232 -3.84 -1.77 17.08
C ILE A 232 -4.55 -0.95 18.16
N LEU A 233 -5.24 0.13 17.76
CA LEU A 233 -6.05 0.92 18.69
C LEU A 233 -7.28 0.14 19.18
N ASN A 234 -7.95 -0.62 18.30
CA ASN A 234 -9.06 -1.51 18.68
C ASN A 234 -8.60 -2.55 19.71
N MET A 235 -7.42 -3.15 19.54
CA MET A 235 -6.83 -4.07 20.53
C MET A 235 -6.51 -3.37 21.86
N ARG A 236 -5.83 -2.21 21.82
CA ARG A 236 -5.49 -1.45 23.04
C ARG A 236 -6.73 -0.98 23.81
N SER A 237 -7.78 -0.55 23.12
CA SER A 237 -9.05 -0.16 23.74
C SER A 237 -9.70 -1.29 24.54
N ARG A 238 -9.35 -2.54 24.23
CA ARG A 238 -9.79 -3.77 24.89
C ARG A 238 -8.73 -4.37 25.82
N ASN A 239 -7.67 -3.62 26.15
CA ASN A 239 -6.53 -4.05 26.97
C ASN A 239 -5.86 -5.34 26.45
N THR A 240 -5.73 -5.48 25.14
CA THR A 240 -5.01 -6.59 24.50
C THR A 240 -4.04 -6.08 23.42
N SER A 241 -3.32 -6.98 22.77
CA SER A 241 -2.39 -6.69 21.68
C SER A 241 -2.29 -7.88 20.73
N ALA A 242 -1.45 -7.79 19.70
CA ALA A 242 -1.03 -8.98 18.96
C ALA A 242 0.07 -9.70 19.75
N TRP A 243 0.19 -11.01 19.55
CA TRP A 243 1.36 -11.79 19.92
C TRP A 243 2.27 -11.94 18.68
N TYR A 244 3.43 -11.31 18.69
CA TYR A 244 4.35 -11.35 17.56
C TYR A 244 5.16 -12.63 17.57
N VAL A 245 5.23 -13.31 16.42
CA VAL A 245 5.83 -14.62 16.17
C VAL A 245 6.86 -14.49 15.04
N PRO A 246 8.12 -14.13 15.36
CA PRO A 246 9.14 -13.86 14.36
C PRO A 246 9.51 -15.08 13.52
N THR A 247 9.37 -16.29 14.07
CA THR A 247 9.68 -17.55 13.38
C THR A 247 8.73 -17.86 12.22
N ALA A 248 7.52 -17.29 12.21
CA ALA A 248 6.61 -17.33 11.08
C ALA A 248 6.89 -16.13 10.17
N ARG A 249 7.39 -16.37 8.94
CA ARG A 249 7.75 -15.31 8.02
C ARG A 249 6.84 -15.24 6.80
N CYS A 250 6.61 -14.03 6.33
CA CYS A 250 5.82 -13.75 5.13
C CYS A 250 6.50 -12.68 4.28
N ILE A 251 6.43 -12.82 2.95
CA ILE A 251 6.81 -11.80 1.99
C ILE A 251 5.55 -11.06 1.56
N PHE A 252 5.54 -9.73 1.70
CA PHE A 252 4.68 -8.83 0.98
C PHE A 252 5.32 -8.51 -0.37
N ASP A 253 4.71 -9.01 -1.45
CA ASP A 253 5.22 -8.89 -2.81
C ASP A 253 4.61 -7.70 -3.54
N VAL A 254 5.44 -6.68 -3.81
CA VAL A 254 5.07 -5.45 -4.52
C VAL A 254 5.62 -5.41 -5.94
N ASP A 255 5.92 -6.57 -6.54
CA ASP A 255 6.44 -6.64 -7.91
C ASP A 255 5.45 -6.08 -8.93
N THR A 256 5.78 -4.90 -9.47
CA THR A 256 4.93 -4.16 -10.41
C THR A 256 4.79 -4.83 -11.77
N ASN A 257 5.69 -5.77 -12.11
CA ASN A 257 5.59 -6.54 -13.35
C ASN A 257 4.41 -7.52 -13.36
N LYS A 258 3.78 -7.74 -12.20
CA LYS A 258 2.60 -8.61 -12.05
C LYS A 258 1.29 -7.86 -12.26
N ILE A 259 1.34 -6.54 -12.44
CA ILE A 259 0.15 -5.72 -12.66
C ILE A 259 -0.32 -5.89 -14.11
N THR A 260 -1.58 -6.22 -14.23
CA THR A 260 -2.33 -6.42 -15.46
C THR A 260 -3.50 -5.45 -15.53
N TRP A 261 -4.28 -5.49 -16.61
CA TRP A 261 -5.41 -4.58 -16.77
C TRP A 261 -6.53 -4.88 -15.76
N GLU A 262 -6.69 -6.15 -15.35
CA GLU A 262 -7.68 -6.61 -14.39
C GLU A 262 -7.54 -5.93 -13.02
N ASP A 263 -6.31 -5.53 -12.66
CA ASP A 263 -5.98 -4.87 -11.40
C ASP A 263 -6.41 -3.40 -11.38
N VAL A 264 -6.33 -2.75 -12.54
CA VAL A 264 -6.35 -1.29 -12.66
C VAL A 264 -7.59 -0.67 -12.01
N PRO A 265 -8.84 -1.10 -12.30
CA PRO A 265 -10.02 -0.43 -11.76
C PRO A 265 -10.10 -0.46 -10.24
N TYR A 266 -9.75 -1.59 -9.61
CA TYR A 266 -9.78 -1.70 -8.16
C TYR A 266 -8.66 -0.90 -7.52
N LEU A 267 -7.44 -1.04 -8.03
CA LEU A 267 -6.23 -0.41 -7.51
C LEU A 267 -6.37 1.12 -7.46
N VAL A 268 -6.80 1.75 -8.56
CA VAL A 268 -6.89 3.22 -8.66
C VAL A 268 -8.01 3.79 -7.80
N TYR A 269 -9.15 3.10 -7.71
CA TYR A 269 -10.27 3.51 -6.87
C TYR A 269 -9.88 3.42 -5.38
N LYS A 270 -9.37 2.26 -4.98
CA LYS A 270 -8.95 1.97 -3.60
C LYS A 270 -7.92 2.98 -3.11
N ARG A 271 -6.95 3.31 -3.96
CA ARG A 271 -5.86 4.24 -3.63
C ARG A 271 -6.16 5.68 -4.08
N SER A 272 -7.41 5.99 -4.40
CA SER A 272 -7.83 7.36 -4.71
C SER A 272 -7.65 8.27 -3.50
N GLU A 273 -7.38 9.54 -3.78
CA GLU A 273 -7.19 10.55 -2.73
C GLU A 273 -8.46 10.75 -1.89
N GLN A 274 -9.64 10.68 -2.53
CA GLN A 274 -10.93 10.80 -1.84
C GLN A 274 -11.13 9.70 -0.79
N ILE A 275 -10.83 8.44 -1.14
CA ILE A 275 -10.97 7.31 -0.21
C ILE A 275 -10.00 7.45 0.97
N GLY A 276 -8.72 7.76 0.71
CA GLY A 276 -7.72 7.97 1.77
C GLY A 276 -8.14 9.08 2.75
N HIS A 277 -8.67 10.17 2.21
CA HIS A 277 -9.22 11.27 2.97
C HIS A 277 -10.43 10.91 3.82
N GLN A 278 -11.30 10.07 3.30
CA GLN A 278 -12.51 9.66 3.98
C GLN A 278 -12.18 8.74 5.15
N VAL A 279 -11.30 7.77 4.94
CA VAL A 279 -10.79 6.89 6.02
C VAL A 279 -10.17 7.72 7.13
N ARG A 280 -9.34 8.71 6.79
CA ARG A 280 -8.76 9.64 7.77
C ARG A 280 -9.83 10.37 8.60
N THR A 281 -10.87 10.91 7.94
CA THR A 281 -11.97 11.61 8.62
C THR A 281 -12.75 10.66 9.53
N TYR A 282 -13.08 9.47 9.04
CA TYR A 282 -13.74 8.42 9.81
C TYR A 282 -12.94 8.05 11.07
N LEU A 283 -11.64 7.74 10.92
CA LEU A 283 -10.76 7.38 12.02
C LEU A 283 -10.58 8.53 13.02
N THR A 284 -10.50 9.78 12.53
CA THR A 284 -10.41 10.96 13.39
C THR A 284 -11.65 11.08 14.29
N LYS A 285 -12.84 10.82 13.73
CA LYS A 285 -14.09 10.82 14.49
C LYS A 285 -14.17 9.63 15.45
N LYS A 286 -13.80 8.43 15.01
CA LYS A 286 -13.79 7.20 15.82
C LYS A 286 -12.92 7.31 17.06
N TRP A 287 -11.72 7.89 16.92
CA TRP A 287 -10.72 7.89 17.97
C TRP A 287 -10.62 9.21 18.75
N GLY A 288 -11.28 10.28 18.27
CA GLY A 288 -11.26 11.60 18.91
C GLY A 288 -9.89 12.30 18.82
N VAL A 289 -9.03 11.89 17.89
CA VAL A 289 -7.70 12.49 17.65
C VAL A 289 -7.47 12.61 16.15
N GLU A 290 -6.77 13.65 15.70
CA GLU A 290 -6.45 13.84 14.29
C GLU A 290 -5.55 12.71 13.77
N PHE A 291 -6.00 12.04 12.71
CA PHE A 291 -5.14 11.23 11.84
C PHE A 291 -4.58 12.15 10.76
N VAL A 292 -3.26 12.21 10.62
CA VAL A 292 -2.63 13.16 9.69
C VAL A 292 -2.73 12.69 8.24
N ASN A 293 -2.78 13.63 7.30
CA ASN A 293 -2.65 13.31 5.88
C ASN A 293 -1.19 12.95 5.59
N THR A 294 -0.87 11.67 5.50
CA THR A 294 0.47 11.21 5.14
C THR A 294 0.67 11.10 3.63
N GLY A 295 -0.37 11.25 2.80
CA GLY A 295 -0.29 10.98 1.35
C GLY A 295 0.08 9.52 1.03
N ILE A 296 -0.10 8.60 1.98
CA ILE A 296 0.27 7.18 1.84
C ILE A 296 -0.44 6.51 0.67
N TRP A 297 -1.66 6.92 0.35
CA TRP A 297 -2.38 6.46 -0.84
C TRP A 297 -1.67 6.87 -2.14
N ASN A 298 -1.13 8.09 -2.20
CA ASN A 298 -0.32 8.55 -3.35
C ASN A 298 1.01 7.83 -3.41
N TYR A 299 1.63 7.54 -2.26
CA TYR A 299 2.84 6.74 -2.20
C TYR A 299 2.62 5.33 -2.75
N VAL A 300 1.57 4.62 -2.31
CA VAL A 300 1.31 3.25 -2.79
C VAL A 300 0.99 3.26 -4.29
N ARG A 301 0.17 4.20 -4.79
CA ARG A 301 -0.04 4.37 -6.24
C ARG A 301 1.28 4.54 -6.96
N TYR A 302 2.16 5.37 -6.43
CA TYR A 302 3.46 5.58 -7.04
C TYR A 302 4.32 4.33 -7.05
N VAL A 303 4.46 3.63 -5.92
CA VAL A 303 5.25 2.39 -5.87
C VAL A 303 4.71 1.36 -6.85
N MET A 304 3.39 1.25 -6.97
CA MET A 304 2.76 0.22 -7.78
C MET A 304 2.63 0.58 -9.26
N LEU A 305 2.38 1.85 -9.59
CA LEU A 305 1.97 2.26 -10.94
C LEU A 305 3.00 3.09 -11.70
N ALA A 306 4.03 3.64 -11.04
CA ALA A 306 4.93 4.60 -11.69
C ALA A 306 5.68 3.99 -12.90
N ASP A 307 5.99 2.70 -12.85
CA ASP A 307 6.69 1.97 -13.91
C ASP A 307 5.75 1.08 -14.77
N VAL A 308 4.43 1.09 -14.49
CA VAL A 308 3.48 0.21 -15.20
C VAL A 308 3.12 0.82 -16.56
N VAL A 309 3.30 0.02 -17.61
CA VAL A 309 2.88 0.34 -18.98
C VAL A 309 2.14 -0.87 -19.56
N ILE A 310 0.83 -0.77 -19.65
CA ILE A 310 -0.04 -1.78 -20.27
C ILE A 310 -0.26 -1.38 -21.73
N LYS A 311 0.21 -2.21 -22.65
CA LYS A 311 0.16 -1.96 -24.09
C LYS A 311 -1.07 -2.61 -24.71
N LYS A 312 -1.41 -2.18 -25.92
CA LYS A 312 -2.54 -2.66 -26.74
C LYS A 312 -2.73 -4.18 -26.72
N GLU A 313 -1.65 -4.94 -26.80
CA GLU A 313 -1.67 -6.41 -26.81
C GLU A 313 -2.12 -7.06 -25.50
N SER A 314 -2.01 -6.34 -24.38
CA SER A 314 -2.38 -6.81 -23.03
C SER A 314 -3.66 -6.15 -22.51
N LEU A 315 -4.32 -5.32 -23.33
CA LEU A 315 -5.57 -4.66 -22.98
C LEU A 315 -6.78 -5.53 -23.37
N PRO A 316 -7.92 -5.39 -22.68
CA PRO A 316 -9.11 -6.18 -22.98
C PRO A 316 -9.65 -5.87 -24.38
N THR A 317 -10.46 -6.75 -24.96
CA THR A 317 -11.08 -6.50 -26.27
C THR A 317 -12.55 -6.10 -26.19
N ASP A 318 -13.23 -6.48 -25.11
CA ASP A 318 -14.59 -6.03 -24.83
C ASP A 318 -14.63 -4.52 -24.60
N TRP A 319 -15.63 -3.86 -25.18
CA TRP A 319 -15.74 -2.41 -25.13
C TRP A 319 -15.97 -1.88 -23.72
N LYS A 320 -16.76 -2.57 -22.89
CA LYS A 320 -17.02 -2.10 -21.52
C LYS A 320 -15.77 -2.22 -20.65
N ASP A 321 -14.96 -3.26 -20.86
CA ASP A 321 -13.69 -3.42 -20.18
C ASP A 321 -12.66 -2.37 -20.65
N GLN A 322 -12.64 -2.05 -21.95
CA GLN A 322 -11.87 -0.94 -22.52
C GLN A 322 -12.28 0.41 -21.90
N ALA A 323 -13.59 0.66 -21.77
CA ALA A 323 -14.13 1.84 -21.10
C ALA A 323 -13.72 1.87 -19.62
N ALA A 324 -13.78 0.74 -18.91
CA ALA A 324 -13.35 0.65 -17.52
C ALA A 324 -11.88 1.08 -17.35
N ILE A 325 -10.97 0.64 -18.23
CA ILE A 325 -9.57 1.06 -18.23
C ILE A 325 -9.42 2.56 -18.53
N PHE A 326 -10.16 3.07 -19.51
CA PHE A 326 -10.19 4.49 -19.86
C PHE A 326 -10.54 5.37 -18.65
N TYR A 327 -11.67 5.08 -17.98
CA TYR A 327 -12.12 5.86 -16.82
C TYR A 327 -11.24 5.66 -15.59
N SER A 328 -10.67 4.47 -15.41
CA SER A 328 -9.70 4.19 -14.35
C SER A 328 -8.44 5.05 -14.47
N TRP A 329 -8.05 5.47 -15.68
CA TRP A 329 -6.95 6.42 -15.83
C TRP A 329 -7.29 7.79 -15.21
N PHE A 330 -8.50 8.30 -15.45
CA PHE A 330 -8.96 9.56 -14.85
C PHE A 330 -9.03 9.45 -13.31
N GLU A 331 -9.42 8.28 -12.78
CA GLU A 331 -9.36 8.02 -11.34
C GLU A 331 -7.93 8.12 -10.81
N SER A 332 -6.98 7.53 -11.55
CA SER A 332 -5.58 7.49 -11.16
C SER A 332 -4.95 8.88 -11.04
N VAL A 333 -5.42 9.86 -11.82
CA VAL A 333 -4.92 11.25 -11.78
C VAL A 333 -5.72 12.17 -10.85
N GLY A 334 -6.82 11.67 -10.27
CA GLY A 334 -7.53 12.33 -9.16
C GLY A 334 -8.98 12.73 -9.44
N PHE A 335 -9.53 12.46 -10.62
CA PHE A 335 -10.98 12.52 -10.80
C PHE A 335 -11.63 11.38 -9.99
N ASN A 336 -12.87 11.57 -9.55
CA ASN A 336 -13.53 10.61 -8.66
C ASN A 336 -15.02 10.46 -8.92
N ARG A 337 -15.55 11.11 -9.96
CA ARG A 337 -16.95 11.05 -10.36
C ARG A 337 -17.08 10.96 -11.87
N TYR A 338 -18.02 10.14 -12.32
CA TYR A 338 -18.30 9.85 -13.72
C TYR A 338 -19.81 9.96 -13.92
N ASN A 339 -20.26 11.05 -14.55
CA ASN A 339 -21.68 11.44 -14.55
C ASN A 339 -22.30 11.45 -13.13
N GLY A 340 -21.50 11.83 -12.13
CA GLY A 340 -21.92 11.87 -10.72
C GLY A 340 -21.85 10.54 -9.97
N GLN A 341 -21.51 9.43 -10.64
CA GLN A 341 -21.34 8.10 -10.02
C GLN A 341 -19.88 7.85 -9.64
N TYR A 342 -19.65 6.94 -8.68
CA TYR A 342 -18.32 6.43 -8.36
C TYR A 342 -17.80 5.51 -9.44
N LEU A 343 -16.47 5.38 -9.56
CA LEU A 343 -15.85 4.47 -10.53
C LEU A 343 -16.41 3.05 -10.46
N PRO A 344 -16.50 2.37 -9.28
CA PRO A 344 -16.94 0.97 -9.23
C PRO A 344 -18.38 0.77 -9.67
N ASP A 345 -19.25 1.76 -9.50
CA ASP A 345 -20.64 1.70 -9.95
C ASP A 345 -20.75 2.02 -11.45
N PHE A 346 -20.02 3.05 -11.89
CA PHE A 346 -20.09 3.56 -13.26
C PHE A 346 -19.56 2.58 -14.30
N ILE A 347 -18.44 1.91 -14.01
CA ILE A 347 -17.79 1.01 -14.98
C ILE A 347 -18.54 -0.32 -15.13
N GLU A 348 -19.55 -0.60 -14.33
CA GLU A 348 -20.40 -1.78 -14.51
C GLU A 348 -21.20 -1.68 -15.80
N GLU A 349 -21.79 -0.52 -16.05
CA GLU A 349 -22.57 -0.20 -17.25
C GLU A 349 -22.19 1.21 -17.77
N PRO A 350 -20.98 1.35 -18.35
CA PRO A 350 -20.48 2.65 -18.78
C PRO A 350 -21.31 3.18 -19.95
N ALA A 351 -21.58 4.49 -19.95
CA ALA A 351 -22.30 5.15 -21.03
C ALA A 351 -21.36 5.43 -22.22
N PRO A 352 -21.73 5.08 -23.46
CA PRO A 352 -20.92 5.40 -24.63
C PRO A 352 -20.96 6.89 -24.96
N GLY A 353 -19.87 7.39 -25.54
CA GLY A 353 -19.76 8.78 -25.98
C GLY A 353 -19.26 9.69 -24.88
N THR A 354 -19.92 10.83 -24.67
CA THR A 354 -19.44 11.88 -23.78
C THR A 354 -19.85 11.64 -22.34
N VAL A 355 -18.86 11.64 -21.45
CA VAL A 355 -19.02 11.49 -20.00
C VAL A 355 -18.40 12.68 -19.30
N ASN A 356 -19.09 13.16 -18.28
CA ASN A 356 -18.59 14.19 -17.40
C ASN A 356 -17.71 13.55 -16.32
N VAL A 357 -16.40 13.75 -16.41
CA VAL A 357 -15.45 13.38 -15.35
C VAL A 357 -15.28 14.56 -14.41
N SER A 358 -15.42 14.32 -13.12
CA SER A 358 -15.29 15.38 -12.13
C SER A 358 -14.51 14.96 -10.90
N ARG A 359 -13.90 15.95 -10.27
CA ARG A 359 -13.37 15.85 -8.92
C ARG A 359 -14.34 16.54 -7.99
N THR A 360 -14.86 15.82 -7.01
CA THR A 360 -15.58 16.41 -5.88
C THR A 360 -14.81 16.19 -4.58
N MET A 361 -14.74 17.23 -3.76
CA MET A 361 -14.25 17.16 -2.38
C MET A 361 -15.35 16.75 -1.39
N LYS A 362 -16.61 16.63 -1.85
CA LYS A 362 -17.74 16.27 -0.98
C LYS A 362 -17.69 14.80 -0.57
N TRP A 363 -17.89 14.58 0.73
CA TRP A 363 -17.98 13.26 1.32
C TRP A 363 -19.32 12.63 1.02
N THR A 364 -19.32 11.34 0.68
CA THR A 364 -20.55 10.67 0.27
C THR A 364 -20.71 9.26 0.87
N LEU A 365 -19.66 8.64 1.39
CA LEU A 365 -19.79 7.45 2.24
C LEU A 365 -20.00 7.86 3.72
N PRO A 366 -20.70 7.03 4.52
CA PRO A 366 -20.97 7.33 5.92
C PRO A 366 -19.67 7.57 6.69
N THR A 367 -19.53 8.76 7.29
CA THR A 367 -18.44 9.05 8.24
C THR A 367 -18.88 8.83 9.68
N ASP A 368 -20.15 8.51 9.90
CA ASP A 368 -20.65 8.10 11.20
C ASP A 368 -20.02 6.78 11.61
N VAL A 369 -19.60 6.72 12.86
CA VAL A 369 -19.05 5.52 13.47
C VAL A 369 -20.24 4.73 13.99
N PRO A 370 -20.54 3.53 13.43
CA PRO A 370 -21.64 2.72 13.92
C PRO A 370 -21.46 2.40 15.40
N GLU A 371 -22.56 2.30 16.16
CA GLU A 371 -22.51 2.07 17.62
C GLU A 371 -21.65 0.85 18.00
N HIS A 372 -21.79 -0.26 17.26
CA HIS A 372 -21.02 -1.48 17.45
C HIS A 372 -19.52 -1.35 17.07
N ARG A 373 -19.10 -0.23 16.49
CA ARG A 373 -17.71 0.11 16.12
C ARG A 373 -17.09 1.18 16.99
N VAL A 374 -17.86 1.79 17.89
CA VAL A 374 -17.32 2.74 18.87
C VAL A 374 -16.38 1.97 19.81
N PRO A 375 -15.12 2.40 19.97
CA PRO A 375 -14.18 1.70 20.82
C PRO A 375 -14.57 1.86 22.31
N PRO A 376 -14.33 0.85 23.17
CA PRO A 376 -14.60 0.95 24.61
C PRO A 376 -13.82 2.05 25.33
N LYS A 377 -12.69 2.49 24.77
CA LYS A 377 -11.83 3.55 25.27
C LYS A 377 -11.31 4.37 24.09
N GLY A 378 -11.23 5.70 24.24
CA GLY A 378 -10.74 6.59 23.20
C GLY A 378 -9.20 6.56 23.08
N ALA A 379 -8.65 7.14 22.01
CA ALA A 379 -7.20 7.19 21.81
C ALA A 379 -6.48 7.92 22.95
N MET A 380 -7.09 8.96 23.51
CA MET A 380 -6.54 9.74 24.63
C MET A 380 -6.41 8.96 25.94
N ASP A 381 -7.13 7.85 26.08
CA ASP A 381 -7.13 7.00 27.28
C ASP A 381 -6.14 5.83 27.16
N ILE A 382 -5.78 5.44 25.93
CA ILE A 382 -4.99 4.24 25.65
C ILE A 382 -3.59 4.53 25.10
N LEU A 383 -3.33 5.76 24.67
CA LEU A 383 -2.05 6.17 24.10
C LEU A 383 -1.25 7.06 25.07
N PRO A 384 0.08 6.90 25.13
CA PRO A 384 0.96 7.86 25.80
C PRO A 384 0.79 9.27 25.22
N LYS A 385 0.87 10.28 26.08
CA LYS A 385 0.83 11.70 25.67
C LYS A 385 2.24 12.27 25.64
N LEU A 386 2.72 12.66 24.46
CA LEU A 386 4.02 13.34 24.31
C LEU A 386 3.81 14.84 24.12
N GLN A 387 4.48 15.62 24.97
CA GLN A 387 4.37 17.09 24.99
C GLN A 387 5.10 17.77 23.83
N ARG A 388 6.17 17.15 23.33
CA ARG A 388 7.00 17.72 22.25
C ARG A 388 7.46 16.63 21.31
N LYS A 389 7.64 17.02 20.05
CA LYS A 389 8.30 16.21 19.04
C LYS A 389 9.76 15.95 19.46
N LYS A 390 10.24 14.72 19.25
CA LYS A 390 11.64 14.37 19.47
C LYS A 390 12.55 15.24 18.60
N VAL A 391 13.67 15.72 19.15
CA VAL A 391 14.67 16.50 18.41
C VAL A 391 15.19 15.66 17.23
N GLY A 392 15.17 16.22 16.03
CA GLY A 392 15.61 15.54 14.80
C GLY A 392 14.55 14.66 14.12
N ALA A 393 13.35 14.50 14.69
CA ALA A 393 12.27 13.78 14.00
C ALA A 393 11.80 14.58 12.76
N ILE A 394 11.40 13.88 11.70
CA ILE A 394 10.83 14.44 10.47
C ILE A 394 9.30 14.31 10.57
N ASP A 395 8.56 15.40 10.35
CA ASP A 395 7.09 15.39 10.42
C ASP A 395 6.56 15.27 8.99
N ILE A 396 6.00 14.11 8.68
CA ILE A 396 5.45 13.83 7.37
C ILE A 396 3.93 13.98 7.47
N SER A 397 3.47 15.13 7.01
CA SER A 397 2.05 15.45 6.88
C SER A 397 1.92 16.48 5.77
N PHE A 398 0.96 16.26 4.87
CA PHE A 398 0.58 17.21 3.83
C PHE A 398 -0.32 18.28 4.43
N LYS A 399 0.04 19.54 4.18
CA LYS A 399 -0.70 20.69 4.69
C LYS A 399 -2.08 20.78 4.04
N ASP A 400 -2.12 20.56 2.73
CA ASP A 400 -3.36 20.55 1.97
C ASP A 400 -3.92 19.13 1.94
N PRO A 401 -5.26 18.98 1.97
CA PRO A 401 -5.85 17.67 1.82
C PRO A 401 -5.55 17.16 0.40
N HIS A 402 -5.93 17.91 -0.64
CA HIS A 402 -5.93 17.42 -2.01
C HIS A 402 -4.76 17.96 -2.84
N LEU A 403 -4.25 17.14 -3.76
CA LEU A 403 -3.32 17.57 -4.80
C LEU A 403 -4.07 18.24 -5.96
N PRO A 404 -3.49 19.29 -6.60
CA PRO A 404 -4.04 19.81 -7.84
C PRO A 404 -3.87 18.78 -8.97
N ILE A 405 -4.81 18.78 -9.91
CA ILE A 405 -4.81 17.89 -11.08
C ILE A 405 -4.51 18.73 -12.30
N GLY A 406 -3.53 18.31 -13.11
CA GLY A 406 -3.25 18.90 -14.42
C GLY A 406 -3.11 17.81 -15.47
N VAL A 407 -3.91 17.86 -16.53
CA VAL A 407 -3.84 16.92 -17.65
C VAL A 407 -3.73 17.69 -18.95
N THR A 408 -2.83 17.24 -19.81
CA THR A 408 -2.69 17.73 -21.19
C THR A 408 -3.15 16.66 -22.17
N GLN A 409 -3.67 17.11 -23.30
CA GLN A 409 -4.16 16.29 -24.40
C GLN A 409 -3.49 16.74 -25.70
N ARG A 410 -2.97 15.78 -26.46
CA ARG A 410 -2.41 16.03 -27.80
C ARG A 410 -2.81 14.94 -28.79
N SER A 411 -2.71 15.23 -30.07
CA SER A 411 -2.85 14.21 -31.12
C SER A 411 -1.63 13.29 -31.17
N CYS A 412 -1.84 12.06 -31.62
CA CYS A 412 -0.82 11.04 -31.84
C CYS A 412 -1.05 10.28 -33.16
N ASP A 413 -0.19 9.30 -33.45
CA ASP A 413 -0.37 8.36 -34.55
C ASP A 413 -0.55 6.95 -33.97
N ALA A 414 -1.77 6.40 -34.09
CA ALA A 414 -2.14 5.08 -33.57
C ALA A 414 -1.34 3.93 -34.22
N SER A 415 -0.77 4.15 -35.40
CA SER A 415 0.07 3.17 -36.10
C SER A 415 1.53 3.21 -35.66
N MET A 416 1.95 4.25 -34.93
CA MET A 416 3.33 4.47 -34.52
C MET A 416 3.45 4.59 -32.99
N PRO A 417 3.68 3.48 -32.26
CA PRO A 417 3.80 3.49 -30.80
C PRO A 417 4.79 4.49 -30.22
N LEU A 418 5.87 4.78 -30.94
CA LEU A 418 6.87 5.78 -30.54
C LEU A 418 6.28 7.20 -30.45
N SER A 419 5.21 7.52 -31.19
CA SER A 419 4.57 8.84 -31.16
C SER A 419 3.87 9.13 -29.83
N TYR A 420 3.47 8.07 -29.12
CA TYR A 420 2.67 8.14 -27.90
C TYR A 420 3.30 7.41 -26.69
N LYS A 421 4.57 7.00 -26.77
CA LYS A 421 5.25 6.26 -25.68
C LYS A 421 5.15 6.98 -24.32
N GLU A 422 5.25 8.31 -24.31
CA GLU A 422 5.27 9.16 -23.11
C GLU A 422 3.86 9.53 -22.60
N CYS A 423 2.81 9.02 -23.23
CA CYS A 423 1.43 9.28 -22.83
C CYS A 423 1.03 8.34 -21.69
N GLY A 424 0.32 8.86 -20.69
CA GLY A 424 -0.29 8.03 -19.67
C GLY A 424 -1.44 7.21 -20.26
N LEU A 425 -2.29 7.83 -21.06
CA LEU A 425 -3.42 7.16 -21.71
C LEU A 425 -3.42 7.48 -23.19
N VAL A 426 -3.67 6.46 -24.01
CA VAL A 426 -3.79 6.62 -25.47
C VAL A 426 -5.07 5.96 -25.92
N VAL A 427 -5.89 6.71 -26.65
CA VAL A 427 -7.16 6.24 -27.19
C VAL A 427 -7.21 6.48 -28.69
N GLU A 428 -7.60 5.46 -29.43
CA GLU A 428 -8.04 5.56 -30.81
C GLU A 428 -9.56 5.58 -30.83
N ASP A 429 -10.15 6.69 -31.29
CA ASP A 429 -11.60 6.85 -31.39
C ASP A 429 -11.95 7.50 -32.74
N ASN A 430 -12.80 6.83 -33.53
CA ASN A 430 -13.20 7.27 -34.87
C ASN A 430 -12.04 7.64 -35.81
N GLY A 431 -10.91 6.94 -35.71
CA GLY A 431 -9.70 7.18 -36.50
C GLY A 431 -8.82 8.32 -35.98
N GLU A 432 -9.20 8.99 -34.89
CA GLU A 432 -8.36 9.96 -34.19
C GLU A 432 -7.61 9.30 -33.03
N CYS A 433 -6.30 9.52 -32.96
CA CYS A 433 -5.48 9.13 -31.81
C CYS A 433 -5.33 10.31 -30.85
N LYS A 434 -5.73 10.10 -29.60
CA LYS A 434 -5.60 11.07 -28.50
C LYS A 434 -4.64 10.54 -27.45
N CYS A 435 -3.67 11.37 -27.09
CA CYS A 435 -2.68 11.12 -26.06
C CYS A 435 -2.97 12.03 -24.87
N PHE A 436 -3.14 11.45 -23.68
CA PHE A 436 -3.31 12.16 -22.42
C PHE A 436 -2.06 12.01 -21.55
N THR A 437 -1.61 13.10 -20.95
CA THR A 437 -0.45 13.12 -20.04
C THR A 437 -0.83 13.77 -18.72
N TYR A 438 -0.50 13.10 -17.61
CA TYR A 438 -0.66 13.64 -16.28
C TYR A 438 0.54 14.51 -15.90
N ASN A 439 0.28 15.78 -15.57
CA ASN A 439 1.27 16.75 -15.12
C ASN A 439 1.26 16.78 -13.59
N VAL A 440 2.13 16.00 -12.96
CA VAL A 440 2.20 15.89 -11.51
C VAL A 440 2.68 17.18 -10.83
N PRO A 441 2.18 17.51 -9.62
CA PRO A 441 2.61 18.67 -8.86
C PRO A 441 3.91 18.45 -8.06
N PHE A 442 4.79 17.56 -8.52
CA PHE A 442 6.07 17.25 -7.87
C PHE A 442 7.11 16.77 -8.89
N ASN A 443 8.40 16.82 -8.52
CA ASN A 443 9.49 16.47 -9.43
C ASN A 443 9.63 14.95 -9.64
N LEU A 444 8.86 14.39 -10.58
CA LEU A 444 8.82 12.96 -10.90
C LEU A 444 10.20 12.36 -11.23
N LYS A 445 11.00 13.04 -12.05
CA LYS A 445 12.33 12.54 -12.49
C LYS A 445 13.28 12.35 -11.32
N THR A 446 13.27 13.29 -10.37
CA THR A 446 14.10 13.20 -9.17
C THR A 446 13.62 12.08 -8.26
N THR A 447 12.30 11.83 -8.21
CA THR A 447 11.71 10.73 -7.43
C THR A 447 12.12 9.35 -7.95
N LEU A 448 11.91 9.07 -9.23
CA LEU A 448 12.22 7.77 -9.85
C LEU A 448 13.71 7.37 -9.69
N TYR A 449 14.61 8.35 -9.62
CA TYR A 449 16.03 8.10 -9.40
C TYR A 449 16.37 7.84 -7.94
N LEU A 450 15.89 8.71 -7.04
CA LEU A 450 16.29 8.64 -5.64
C LEU A 450 15.71 7.39 -4.97
N ASP A 451 14.57 6.87 -5.41
CA ASP A 451 14.08 5.57 -4.95
C ASP A 451 15.09 4.45 -5.18
N LYS A 452 15.79 4.42 -6.32
CA LYS A 452 16.82 3.42 -6.61
C LYS A 452 18.05 3.58 -5.71
N LEU A 453 18.46 4.83 -5.47
CA LEU A 453 19.55 5.11 -4.53
C LEU A 453 19.16 4.71 -3.10
N MET A 454 17.93 4.97 -2.68
CA MET A 454 17.41 4.62 -1.37
C MET A 454 17.26 3.11 -1.20
N ALA A 455 16.76 2.40 -2.21
CA ALA A 455 16.75 0.94 -2.26
C ALA A 455 18.17 0.36 -2.12
N TRP A 456 19.14 0.94 -2.84
CA TRP A 456 20.56 0.57 -2.69
C TRP A 456 21.09 0.84 -1.26
N MET A 457 20.72 1.97 -0.66
CA MET A 457 21.04 2.31 0.74
C MET A 457 20.18 1.55 1.76
N LYS A 458 19.25 0.70 1.32
CA LYS A 458 18.33 -0.07 2.17
C LYS A 458 17.48 0.80 3.08
N LEU A 459 17.13 1.99 2.61
CA LEU A 459 16.22 2.90 3.27
C LEU A 459 14.83 2.80 2.62
N PRO A 460 13.74 2.88 3.39
CA PRO A 460 12.40 2.77 2.83
C PRO A 460 12.09 3.90 1.85
N ALA A 461 11.75 3.55 0.61
CA ALA A 461 11.37 4.51 -0.43
C ALA A 461 10.25 5.47 0.04
N ARG A 462 9.31 4.97 0.87
CA ARG A 462 8.23 5.74 1.50
C ARG A 462 8.67 7.04 2.16
N ALA A 463 9.67 6.99 3.04
CA ALA A 463 10.08 8.16 3.82
C ALA A 463 10.62 9.27 2.92
N PHE A 464 11.26 8.86 1.82
CA PHE A 464 11.83 9.77 0.85
C PHE A 464 10.76 10.36 -0.05
N MET A 465 9.92 9.53 -0.67
CA MET A 465 8.84 9.96 -1.55
C MET A 465 7.93 10.99 -0.86
N TYR A 466 7.58 10.75 0.41
CA TYR A 466 6.87 11.74 1.20
C TYR A 466 7.61 13.08 1.35
N GLY A 467 8.92 13.02 1.61
CA GLY A 467 9.76 14.19 1.64
C GLY A 467 9.75 14.94 0.31
N GLN A 468 9.78 14.24 -0.83
CA GLN A 468 9.79 14.87 -2.15
C GLN A 468 8.46 15.55 -2.46
N MET A 469 7.36 14.83 -2.29
CA MET A 469 6.03 15.39 -2.51
C MET A 469 5.76 16.60 -1.61
N LYS A 470 6.32 16.61 -0.38
CA LYS A 470 6.17 17.70 0.58
C LYS A 470 7.11 18.89 0.32
N TYR A 471 8.39 18.64 0.08
CA TYR A 471 9.44 19.68 0.06
C TYR A 471 9.88 20.08 -1.34
N TRP A 472 9.59 19.29 -2.36
CA TRP A 472 9.93 19.54 -3.77
C TRP A 472 8.69 19.50 -4.68
N SER A 473 7.61 20.11 -4.21
CA SER A 473 6.43 20.35 -5.03
C SER A 473 6.75 21.32 -6.17
N VAL A 474 6.14 21.08 -7.32
CA VAL A 474 6.26 21.90 -8.52
C VAL A 474 4.87 22.48 -8.81
N PRO A 475 4.73 23.81 -8.96
CA PRO A 475 3.45 24.39 -9.33
C PRO A 475 3.05 23.95 -10.73
N ILE A 476 1.76 23.60 -10.89
CA ILE A 476 1.16 23.36 -12.21
C ILE A 476 0.73 24.72 -12.77
N ALA A 477 1.11 25.01 -14.01
CA ALA A 477 0.70 26.21 -14.75
C ALA A 477 -0.69 25.98 -15.40
N PRO A 478 -1.79 26.51 -14.85
CA PRO A 478 -3.15 26.16 -15.29
C PRO A 478 -3.41 26.48 -16.76
N GLU A 479 -2.81 27.56 -17.26
CA GLU A 479 -2.96 28.04 -18.63
C GLU A 479 -2.36 27.11 -19.70
N GLN A 480 -1.56 26.13 -19.28
CA GLN A 480 -0.94 25.14 -20.17
C GLN A 480 -1.67 23.80 -20.17
N MET A 481 -2.72 23.65 -19.36
CA MET A 481 -3.43 22.38 -19.15
C MET A 481 -4.77 22.38 -19.89
N ASP A 482 -5.13 21.26 -20.51
CA ASP A 482 -6.46 21.05 -21.09
C ASP A 482 -7.50 20.78 -19.99
N PHE A 483 -7.09 20.11 -18.93
CA PHE A 483 -7.91 19.88 -17.74
C PHE A 483 -7.14 20.27 -16.48
N PHE A 484 -7.69 21.18 -15.68
CA PHE A 484 -7.06 21.65 -14.46
C PHE A 484 -8.06 21.77 -13.30
N CYS A 485 -7.78 21.06 -12.20
CA CYS A 485 -8.49 21.22 -10.94
C CYS A 485 -7.55 21.74 -9.86
N ASP A 486 -7.80 22.94 -9.35
CA ASP A 486 -7.02 23.52 -8.26
C ASP A 486 -7.29 22.78 -6.94
N ARG A 487 -6.33 22.80 -6.00
CA ARG A 487 -6.48 22.15 -4.67
C ARG A 487 -7.63 22.70 -3.81
N THR A 488 -8.13 23.91 -4.09
CA THR A 488 -9.18 24.59 -3.32
C THR A 488 -10.58 24.46 -3.93
N GLN A 489 -10.68 24.00 -5.19
CA GLN A 489 -11.95 23.85 -5.87
C GLN A 489 -12.74 22.66 -5.29
N GLU A 490 -13.92 22.97 -4.75
CA GLU A 490 -14.83 21.97 -4.17
C GLU A 490 -15.32 20.98 -5.23
N ASP A 491 -15.71 21.49 -6.40
CA ASP A 491 -16.15 20.71 -7.55
C ASP A 491 -15.45 21.22 -8.83
N CYS A 492 -14.94 20.31 -9.65
CA CYS A 492 -14.25 20.58 -10.91
C CYS A 492 -14.62 19.50 -11.93
N SER A 493 -14.93 19.86 -13.18
CA SER A 493 -15.66 19.00 -14.10
C SER A 493 -15.26 19.21 -15.55
N PHE A 494 -15.08 18.13 -16.30
CA PHE A 494 -14.72 18.17 -17.72
C PHE A 494 -15.42 17.07 -18.51
N GLN A 495 -15.63 17.32 -19.80
CA GLN A 495 -16.18 16.34 -20.71
C GLN A 495 -15.06 15.56 -21.39
N VAL A 496 -15.15 14.23 -21.32
CA VAL A 496 -14.28 13.30 -22.06
C VAL A 496 -15.16 12.39 -22.89
N SER A 497 -14.65 11.89 -24.01
CA SER A 497 -15.44 11.04 -24.92
C SER A 497 -14.74 9.72 -25.18
N PHE A 498 -15.52 8.64 -25.13
CA PHE A 498 -15.11 7.28 -25.45
C PHE A 498 -16.27 6.57 -26.17
N SER A 499 -16.22 6.52 -27.50
CA SER A 499 -17.29 5.89 -28.29
C SER A 499 -17.30 4.36 -28.18
N GLU A 500 -18.39 3.71 -28.65
CA GLU A 500 -18.50 2.23 -28.71
C GLU A 500 -17.40 1.55 -29.54
N ASN A 501 -16.79 2.29 -30.48
CA ASN A 501 -15.72 1.78 -31.33
C ASN A 501 -14.32 2.21 -30.85
N ALA A 502 -14.25 2.96 -29.75
CA ALA A 502 -12.99 3.45 -29.20
C ALA A 502 -12.16 2.30 -28.62
N LYS A 503 -10.84 2.45 -28.70
CA LYS A 503 -9.87 1.48 -28.18
C LYS A 503 -8.78 2.20 -27.40
N VAL A 504 -8.50 1.73 -26.20
CA VAL A 504 -7.28 2.09 -25.48
C VAL A 504 -6.12 1.36 -26.14
N LEU A 505 -5.07 2.12 -26.50
CA LEU A 505 -3.83 1.61 -27.09
C LEU A 505 -2.70 1.48 -26.07
N GLN A 506 -2.77 2.28 -24.99
CA GLN A 506 -1.82 2.27 -23.90
C GLN A 506 -2.47 2.81 -22.62
N TRP A 507 -2.17 2.18 -21.49
CA TRP A 507 -2.48 2.69 -20.15
C TRP A 507 -1.21 2.67 -19.29
N SER A 508 -0.95 3.79 -18.64
CA SER A 508 0.16 4.01 -17.71
C SER A 508 -0.17 5.24 -16.87
N TRP A 509 0.36 5.33 -15.65
CA TRP A 509 0.18 6.54 -14.87
C TRP A 509 0.94 7.73 -15.46
N PHE A 510 2.16 7.50 -15.95
CA PHE A 510 3.04 8.54 -16.51
C PHE A 510 3.50 8.29 -17.95
N GLY A 511 3.21 7.13 -18.54
CA GLY A 511 3.80 6.69 -19.80
C GLY A 511 5.17 6.03 -19.61
N ASP A 512 5.81 5.62 -20.71
CA ASP A 512 7.14 4.99 -20.71
C ASP A 512 8.22 6.04 -20.42
N GLN A 513 8.55 6.19 -19.13
CA GLN A 513 9.53 7.16 -18.65
C GLN A 513 10.96 6.67 -18.95
N GLU A 514 11.78 7.53 -19.56
CA GLU A 514 13.19 7.21 -19.81
C GLU A 514 13.94 6.98 -18.50
N LYS A 515 14.46 5.76 -18.32
CA LYS A 515 15.30 5.39 -17.17
C LYS A 515 16.68 6.03 -17.31
N GLN A 516 16.85 7.24 -16.78
CA GLN A 516 18.16 7.90 -16.72
C GLN A 516 18.92 7.47 -15.46
N ILE A 517 20.17 7.03 -15.62
CA ILE A 517 21.01 6.53 -14.53
C ILE A 517 21.58 7.69 -13.69
N PHE A 518 21.67 8.92 -14.24
CA PHE A 518 22.16 10.10 -13.52
C PHE A 518 21.46 11.38 -13.98
N THR A 519 20.60 11.97 -13.14
CA THR A 519 20.19 13.37 -13.31
C THR A 519 21.25 14.30 -12.68
N PRO A 520 21.46 15.52 -13.22
CA PRO A 520 22.35 16.51 -12.60
C PRO A 520 22.04 16.76 -11.11
N GLU A 521 20.77 16.78 -10.76
CA GLU A 521 20.26 16.97 -9.40
C GLU A 521 20.56 15.76 -8.51
N GLY A 522 20.37 14.54 -9.03
CA GLY A 522 20.69 13.29 -8.35
C GLY A 522 22.18 13.11 -8.09
N MET A 523 23.03 13.56 -9.02
CA MET A 523 24.49 13.60 -8.84
C MET A 523 24.89 14.60 -7.75
N ALA A 524 24.25 15.76 -7.67
CA ALA A 524 24.53 16.76 -6.64
C ALA A 524 24.15 16.27 -5.24
N ILE A 525 22.99 15.61 -5.10
CA ILE A 525 22.54 15.00 -3.83
C ILE A 525 23.46 13.84 -3.45
N GLY A 526 23.77 12.94 -4.39
CA GLY A 526 24.71 11.84 -4.16
C GLY A 526 26.09 12.32 -3.73
N ALA A 527 26.60 13.38 -4.36
CA ALA A 527 27.85 14.02 -3.97
C ALA A 527 27.77 14.67 -2.58
N ALA A 528 26.65 15.30 -2.23
CA ALA A 528 26.44 15.90 -0.91
C ALA A 528 26.37 14.84 0.21
N VAL A 529 25.69 13.71 -0.03
CA VAL A 529 25.64 12.58 0.90
C VAL A 529 27.03 11.93 1.03
N ALA A 530 27.71 11.70 -0.09
CA ALA A 530 29.07 11.18 -0.09
C ALA A 530 30.01 12.11 0.69
N LEU A 531 29.93 13.43 0.50
CA LEU A 531 30.70 14.42 1.26
C LEU A 531 30.33 14.42 2.75
N ALA A 532 29.05 14.33 3.10
CA ALA A 532 28.59 14.31 4.49
C ALA A 532 29.01 13.03 5.24
N VAL A 533 29.12 11.90 4.55
CA VAL A 533 29.59 10.61 5.11
C VAL A 533 31.12 10.54 5.12
N LEU A 534 31.79 10.99 4.06
CA LEU A 534 33.24 10.92 3.92
C LEU A 534 33.98 11.98 4.73
N CYS A 535 33.42 13.18 4.91
CA CYS A 535 34.03 14.24 5.73
C CYS A 535 34.33 13.79 7.16
N PRO A 536 33.38 13.22 7.95
CA PRO A 536 33.67 12.75 9.30
C PRO A 536 34.60 11.52 9.35
N ILE A 537 34.77 10.78 8.25
CA ILE A 537 35.72 9.66 8.14
C ILE A 537 37.14 10.15 7.80
N LEU A 538 37.27 11.22 7.00
CA LEU A 538 38.55 11.78 6.55
C LEU A 538 39.12 12.84 7.51
N LEU A 539 38.28 13.57 8.24
CA LEU A 539 38.70 14.62 9.18
C LEU A 539 39.52 14.12 10.38
N PRO A 540 39.27 12.93 10.98
CA PRO A 540 40.11 12.39 12.05
C PRO A 540 41.54 12.06 11.61
N GLN A 541 41.76 11.79 10.31
CA GLN A 541 43.09 11.48 9.78
C GLN A 541 43.93 12.74 9.51
N LEU A 542 43.31 13.90 9.33
CA LEU A 542 44.01 15.18 9.14
C LEU A 542 44.35 15.87 10.47
N SER A 543 43.58 15.62 11.54
CA SER A 543 43.88 16.15 12.89
C SER A 543 45.03 15.41 13.58
N LYS A 544 45.15 14.08 13.41
CA LYS A 544 46.25 13.29 14.01
C LYS A 544 47.63 13.64 13.47
N LYS A 545 47.77 14.15 12.25
CA LYS A 545 49.08 14.56 11.70
C LYS A 545 49.64 15.88 12.23
N LYS A 546 48.86 16.68 12.98
CA LYS A 546 49.35 17.92 13.62
C LYS A 546 49.67 17.78 15.12
N GLY A 547 49.17 16.74 15.80
CA GLY A 547 49.43 16.49 17.22
C GLY A 547 50.84 15.96 17.53
N ASP A 548 51.43 15.18 16.63
CA ASP A 548 52.71 14.48 16.89
C ASP A 548 53.97 15.30 16.59
N LYS A 549 53.84 16.58 16.23
CA LYS A 549 55.00 17.48 16.02
C LYS A 549 55.27 18.48 17.15
N PHE A 550 54.45 18.52 18.20
CA PHE A 550 54.61 19.49 19.29
C PHE A 550 54.85 18.90 20.70
N SER A 551 55.05 17.59 20.83
CA SER A 551 55.34 16.94 22.13
C SER A 551 56.77 16.40 22.29
N ALA A 552 57.70 16.77 21.40
CA ALA A 552 59.11 16.40 21.50
C ALA A 552 60.02 17.65 21.56
N LYS A 553 59.77 18.56 22.51
CA LYS A 553 60.73 19.59 22.95
C LYS A 553 60.25 20.26 24.24
N LYS A 554 60.53 19.64 25.38
CA LYS A 554 60.89 20.26 26.68
C LYS A 554 60.72 19.26 27.82
N GLN A 555 61.80 18.58 28.18
CA GLN A 555 62.24 18.33 29.55
C GLN A 555 63.68 17.78 29.48
N ASN A 556 64.63 18.71 29.44
CA ASN A 556 65.75 18.75 30.37
C ASN A 556 65.57 20.04 31.17
#